data_AF-A0A1I7LTJ5-F1
#
_entry.id   AF-A0A1I7LTJ5-F1
#
_cell.length_a   1.000
_cell.length_b   1.000
_cell.length_c   1.000
_cell.angle_alpha   90.00
_cell.angle_beta   90.00
_cell.angle_gamma   90.00
#
_symmetry.space_group_name_H-M   'P 1'
#
loop_
_entity.id
_entity.type
_entity.pdbx_description
1 polymer ?
#
loop_
_entity_poly.entity_id
_entity_poly.type
_entity_poly.pdbx_seq_one_letter_code
_entity_poly.pdbx_strand_id
1 'polypeptide(L)'
;MTPNLMARLARLEGQAAPPPALANAFTPGIRLLWLLLAVHAGGLQPHEAIAEGTARALGYDQATAMRAAMQSEGTAFIEWNSRHSVAVAALLNERGGGVSAGMGNNETAIRSLVSDMPEEFRSAPRIDDAEGAIRLAAEWLSL
;
A
#
# COMPACT_ATOMS: atom_id res chain seq x y z
N MET A 1 24.45 -19.44 -8.03
CA MET A 1 23.37 -19.69 -7.04
C MET A 1 22.96 -18.34 -6.48
N THR A 2 21.78 -17.85 -6.83
CA THR A 2 21.31 -16.51 -6.42
C THR A 2 20.80 -16.54 -4.98
N PRO A 3 21.16 -15.55 -4.14
CA PRO A 3 20.80 -15.50 -2.71
C PRO A 3 19.27 -15.51 -2.45
N ASN A 4 18.46 -15.21 -3.47
CA ASN A 4 17.01 -15.19 -3.41
C ASN A 4 16.39 -16.61 -3.27
N LEU A 5 17.07 -17.66 -3.76
CA LEU A 5 16.52 -19.03 -3.69
C LEU A 5 16.71 -19.65 -2.30
N MET A 6 17.83 -19.38 -1.63
CA MET A 6 18.11 -19.83 -0.25
C MET A 6 17.22 -19.11 0.77
N ALA A 7 16.94 -17.81 0.57
CA ALA A 7 15.99 -17.08 1.40
C ALA A 7 14.55 -17.60 1.23
N ARG A 8 14.17 -17.99 0.00
CA ARG A 8 12.85 -18.62 -0.27
C ARG A 8 12.75 -20.03 0.29
N LEU A 9 13.83 -20.82 0.25
CA LEU A 9 13.88 -22.16 0.86
C LEU A 9 13.83 -22.10 2.38
N ALA A 10 14.60 -21.22 3.01
CA ALA A 10 14.58 -21.01 4.46
C ALA A 10 13.19 -20.57 4.98
N ARG A 11 12.41 -19.88 4.13
CA ARG A 11 11.04 -19.46 4.43
C ARG A 11 9.98 -20.54 4.18
N LEU A 12 10.27 -21.52 3.33
CA LEU A 12 9.39 -22.68 3.06
C LEU A 12 9.57 -23.80 4.09
N GLU A 13 10.76 -23.92 4.68
CA GLU A 13 11.07 -24.92 5.71
C GLU A 13 10.54 -24.52 7.10
N GLY A 14 10.25 -23.22 7.33
CA GLY A 14 9.63 -22.69 8.55
C GLY A 14 8.11 -22.51 8.40
N GLN A 15 7.36 -23.49 8.89
CA GLN A 15 5.90 -23.60 8.86
C GLN A 15 5.13 -22.34 9.33
N ALA A 16 4.66 -21.53 8.39
CA ALA A 16 3.40 -20.79 8.46
C ALA A 16 3.02 -20.38 7.04
N ALA A 17 1.76 -20.60 6.63
CA ALA A 17 1.26 -19.98 5.41
C ALA A 17 1.50 -18.47 5.51
N PRO A 18 2.07 -17.81 4.49
CA PRO A 18 2.27 -16.37 4.55
C PRO A 18 0.92 -15.71 4.87
N PRO A 19 0.88 -14.69 5.75
CA PRO A 19 -0.31 -13.89 5.97
C PRO A 19 -0.99 -13.59 4.62
N PRO A 20 -2.32 -13.64 4.51
CA PRO A 20 -3.02 -13.41 3.24
C PRO A 20 -2.57 -12.13 2.53
N ALA A 21 -2.17 -11.10 3.30
CA ALA A 21 -1.58 -9.85 2.83
C ALA A 21 -0.28 -10.01 2.01
N LEU A 22 0.48 -11.10 2.23
CA LEU A 22 1.73 -11.45 1.55
C LEU A 22 1.55 -12.53 0.49
N ALA A 23 0.37 -13.15 0.39
CA ALA A 23 0.11 -14.24 -0.56
C ALA A 23 -0.06 -13.78 -2.01
N ASN A 24 -0.28 -12.47 -2.25
CA ASN A 24 -0.32 -11.86 -3.58
C ASN A 24 0.08 -10.38 -3.51
N ALA A 25 0.88 -9.89 -4.46
CA ALA A 25 1.32 -8.48 -4.54
C ALA A 25 0.17 -7.48 -4.79
N PHE A 26 -1.05 -7.98 -5.04
CA PHE A 26 -2.26 -7.18 -5.28
C PHE A 26 -3.41 -7.61 -4.36
N THR A 27 -3.13 -7.79 -3.07
CA THR A 27 -4.20 -7.98 -2.07
C THR A 27 -5.09 -6.73 -2.00
N PRO A 28 -6.38 -6.88 -1.66
CA PRO A 28 -7.30 -5.75 -1.51
C PRO A 28 -6.77 -4.64 -0.59
N GLY A 29 -6.03 -5.00 0.47
CA GLY A 29 -5.41 -4.04 1.39
C GLY A 29 -4.35 -3.15 0.73
N ILE A 30 -3.44 -3.72 -0.08
CA ILE A 30 -2.43 -2.92 -0.80
C ILE A 30 -3.09 -1.98 -1.81
N ARG A 31 -4.12 -2.46 -2.52
CA ARG A 31 -4.90 -1.62 -3.45
C ARG A 31 -5.58 -0.46 -2.74
N LEU A 32 -6.12 -0.70 -1.54
CA LEU A 32 -6.70 0.34 -0.70
C LEU A 32 -5.65 1.38 -0.32
N LEU A 33 -4.48 0.96 0.18
CA LEU A 33 -3.41 1.89 0.54
C LEU A 33 -2.95 2.76 -0.64
N TRP A 34 -2.86 2.19 -1.84
CA TRP A 34 -2.54 2.95 -3.05
C TRP A 34 -3.59 3.97 -3.43
N LEU A 35 -4.88 3.61 -3.31
CA LEU A 35 -5.98 4.53 -3.53
C LEU A 35 -5.96 5.67 -2.51
N LEU A 36 -5.75 5.35 -1.23
CA LEU A 36 -5.66 6.35 -0.16
C LEU A 36 -4.49 7.32 -0.40
N LEU A 37 -3.31 6.80 -0.76
CA LEU A 37 -2.18 7.64 -1.15
C LEU A 37 -2.51 8.52 -2.35
N ALA A 38 -3.10 7.95 -3.40
CA ALA A 38 -3.44 8.68 -4.61
C ALA A 38 -4.43 9.83 -4.32
N VAL A 39 -5.46 9.57 -3.53
CA VAL A 39 -6.48 10.57 -3.18
C VAL A 39 -5.93 11.63 -2.24
N HIS A 40 -5.36 11.23 -1.11
CA HIS A 40 -5.03 12.15 -0.01
C HIS A 40 -3.67 12.82 -0.14
N ALA A 41 -2.67 12.13 -0.67
CA ALA A 41 -1.32 12.68 -0.87
C ALA A 41 -1.04 13.03 -2.34
N GLY A 42 -1.68 12.32 -3.27
CA GLY A 42 -1.45 12.45 -4.70
C GLY A 42 -2.35 13.47 -5.39
N GLY A 43 -3.45 13.91 -4.77
CA GLY A 43 -4.41 14.81 -5.40
C GLY A 43 -5.08 14.21 -6.64
N LEU A 44 -5.42 12.92 -6.59
CA LEU A 44 -6.07 12.17 -7.67
C LEU A 44 -7.38 12.84 -8.09
N GLN A 45 -7.52 13.08 -9.39
CA GLN A 45 -8.75 13.57 -9.99
C GLN A 45 -9.66 12.41 -10.44
N PRO A 46 -10.99 12.60 -10.52
CA PRO A 46 -11.94 11.51 -10.80
C PRO A 46 -11.69 10.74 -12.11
N HIS A 47 -11.06 11.38 -13.11
CA HIS A 47 -10.75 10.80 -14.41
C HIS A 47 -9.33 10.24 -14.51
N GLU A 48 -8.51 10.40 -13.48
CA GLU A 48 -7.12 9.95 -13.47
C GLU A 48 -7.01 8.49 -13.01
N ALA A 49 -6.00 7.80 -13.53
CA ALA A 49 -5.66 6.48 -13.04
C ALA A 49 -5.03 6.60 -11.64
N ILE A 50 -5.36 5.67 -10.73
CA ILE A 50 -4.78 5.61 -9.37
C ILE A 50 -3.25 5.69 -9.43
N ALA A 51 -2.64 4.99 -10.38
CA ALA A 51 -1.20 4.98 -10.55
C ALA A 51 -0.58 6.38 -10.76
N GLU A 52 -1.29 7.34 -11.37
CA GLU A 52 -0.80 8.72 -11.54
C GLU A 52 -0.84 9.50 -10.23
N GLY A 53 -1.94 9.36 -9.47
CA GLY A 53 -2.03 9.94 -8.13
C GLY A 53 -0.98 9.34 -7.19
N THR A 54 -0.81 8.01 -7.21
CA THR A 54 0.23 7.33 -6.42
C THR A 54 1.63 7.78 -6.84
N ALA A 55 1.91 7.92 -8.14
CA ALA A 55 3.22 8.40 -8.61
C ALA A 55 3.54 9.79 -8.07
N ARG A 56 2.56 10.72 -8.13
CA ARG A 56 2.70 12.05 -7.52
C ARG A 56 2.94 11.98 -6.01
N ALA A 57 2.16 11.16 -5.29
CA ALA A 57 2.33 10.98 -3.85
C ALA A 57 3.74 10.47 -3.47
N LEU A 58 4.37 9.70 -4.35
CA LEU A 58 5.71 9.13 -4.17
C LEU A 58 6.84 10.00 -4.77
N GLY A 59 6.51 11.17 -5.33
CA GLY A 59 7.48 12.08 -5.93
C GLY A 59 8.08 11.57 -7.25
N TYR A 60 7.31 10.84 -8.04
CA TYR A 60 7.65 10.51 -9.43
C TYR A 60 6.91 11.44 -10.39
N ASP A 61 7.57 11.83 -11.48
CA ASP A 61 6.98 12.70 -12.50
C ASP A 61 5.83 12.02 -13.26
N GLN A 62 5.90 10.70 -13.44
CA GLN A 62 4.93 9.91 -14.20
C GLN A 62 4.77 8.50 -13.61
N ALA A 63 3.57 7.92 -13.77
CA ALA A 63 3.32 6.54 -13.36
C ALA A 63 4.19 5.50 -14.07
N THR A 64 4.66 5.78 -15.29
CA THR A 64 5.58 4.91 -16.03
C THR A 64 6.92 4.75 -15.31
N ALA A 65 7.50 5.84 -14.81
CA ALA A 65 8.73 5.83 -14.04
C ALA A 65 8.55 5.09 -12.70
N MET A 66 7.43 5.35 -12.01
CA MET A 66 7.09 4.62 -10.78
C MET A 66 6.97 3.11 -11.04
N ARG A 67 6.26 2.69 -12.10
CA ARG A 67 6.10 1.28 -12.46
C ARG A 67 7.42 0.63 -12.83
N ALA A 68 8.29 1.35 -13.56
CA ALA A 68 9.63 0.86 -13.90
C ALA A 68 10.46 0.62 -12.63
N ALA A 69 10.42 1.53 -11.66
CA ALA A 69 11.10 1.35 -10.37
C ALA A 69 10.54 0.16 -9.58
N MET A 70 9.21 -0.01 -9.55
CA MET A 70 8.54 -1.14 -8.89
C MET A 70 8.90 -2.51 -9.50
N GLN A 71 9.15 -2.57 -10.82
CA GLN A 71 9.48 -3.81 -11.54
C GLN A 71 10.99 -4.06 -11.65
N SER A 72 11.81 -3.11 -11.24
CA SER A 72 13.27 -3.24 -11.28
C SER A 72 13.77 -4.22 -10.21
N GLU A 73 15.01 -4.67 -10.36
CA GLU A 73 15.74 -5.35 -9.29
C GLU A 73 16.78 -4.39 -8.70
N GLY A 74 17.11 -4.57 -7.41
CA GLY A 74 18.17 -3.81 -6.75
C GLY A 74 17.73 -2.43 -6.26
N THR A 75 18.55 -1.42 -6.53
CA THR A 75 18.47 -0.10 -5.88
C THR A 75 17.16 0.65 -6.16
N ALA A 76 16.66 0.60 -7.40
CA ALA A 76 15.43 1.31 -7.77
C ALA A 76 14.18 0.71 -7.11
N PHE A 77 14.13 -0.61 -6.91
CA PHE A 77 13.05 -1.25 -6.15
C PHE A 77 13.12 -0.89 -4.66
N ILE A 78 14.32 -0.90 -4.07
CA ILE A 78 14.54 -0.49 -2.67
C ILE A 78 14.10 0.96 -2.47
N GLU A 79 14.47 1.85 -3.40
CA GLU A 79 14.08 3.25 -3.36
C GLU A 79 12.57 3.43 -3.47
N TRP A 80 11.93 2.77 -4.43
CA TRP A 80 10.46 2.78 -4.56
C TRP A 80 9.78 2.31 -3.27
N ASN A 81 10.25 1.19 -2.70
CA ASN A 81 9.68 0.62 -1.48
C ASN A 81 9.88 1.53 -0.26
N SER A 82 11.02 2.21 -0.19
CA SER A 82 11.31 3.23 0.83
C SER A 82 10.37 4.42 0.72
N ARG A 83 10.25 5.01 -0.48
CA ARG A 83 9.32 6.12 -0.76
C ARG A 83 7.88 5.73 -0.42
N HIS A 84 7.45 4.54 -0.83
CA HIS A 84 6.12 4.01 -0.52
C HIS A 84 5.88 3.89 0.98
N SER A 85 6.81 3.25 1.70
CA SER A 85 6.69 3.10 3.17
C SER A 85 6.64 4.45 3.90
N VAL A 86 7.47 5.41 3.48
CA VAL A 86 7.48 6.76 4.07
C VAL A 86 6.17 7.49 3.81
N ALA A 87 5.65 7.44 2.58
CA ALA A 87 4.39 8.10 2.23
C ALA A 87 3.19 7.50 2.99
N VAL A 88 3.13 6.17 3.10
CA VAL A 88 2.06 5.50 3.88
C VAL A 88 2.17 5.86 5.36
N ALA A 89 3.38 5.83 5.94
CA ALA A 89 3.59 6.20 7.33
C ALA A 89 3.18 7.66 7.60
N ALA A 90 3.56 8.59 6.71
CA ALA A 90 3.18 10.00 6.83
C ALA A 90 1.65 10.16 6.81
N LEU A 91 0.97 9.53 5.85
CA LEU A 91 -0.48 9.59 5.70
C LEU A 91 -1.22 9.06 6.95
N LEU A 92 -0.72 7.98 7.55
CA LEU A 92 -1.35 7.37 8.72
C LEU A 92 -1.05 8.11 10.02
N ASN A 93 0.16 8.67 10.16
CA ASN A 93 0.58 9.42 11.35
C ASN A 93 -0.35 10.62 11.62
N GLU A 94 -0.86 11.27 10.57
CA GLU A 94 -1.84 12.37 10.69
C GLU A 94 -3.15 11.96 11.39
N ARG A 95 -3.44 10.65 11.41
CA ARG A 95 -4.63 10.06 12.02
C ARG A 95 -4.32 9.13 13.20
N GLY A 96 -3.10 9.23 13.77
CA GLY A 96 -2.66 8.40 14.89
C GLY A 96 -2.41 6.93 14.54
N GLY A 97 -2.32 6.59 13.24
CA GLY A 97 -1.84 5.30 12.75
C GLY A 97 -0.32 5.31 12.52
N GLY A 98 0.20 4.25 11.91
CA GLY A 98 1.61 4.08 11.57
C GLY A 98 2.19 2.73 12.03
N VAL A 99 3.46 2.50 11.70
CA VAL A 99 4.17 1.22 11.95
C VAL A 99 4.20 0.86 13.45
N SER A 100 4.25 1.85 14.34
CA SER A 100 4.27 1.65 15.80
C SER A 100 2.90 1.79 16.48
N ALA A 101 1.85 2.15 15.74
CA ALA A 101 0.54 2.42 16.33
C ALA A 101 -0.23 1.15 16.72
N GLY A 102 0.11 0.01 16.11
CA GLY A 102 -0.58 -1.26 16.28
C GLY A 102 -1.82 -1.39 15.41
N MET A 103 -2.29 -2.63 15.23
CA MET A 103 -3.32 -2.99 14.26
C MET A 103 -4.63 -2.20 14.43
N GLY A 104 -5.15 -2.05 15.65
CA GLY A 104 -6.42 -1.33 15.88
C GLY A 104 -6.36 0.17 15.55
N ASN A 105 -5.22 0.82 15.84
CA ASN A 105 -5.02 2.23 15.48
C ASN A 105 -4.84 2.39 13.97
N ASN A 106 -4.15 1.44 13.32
CA ASN A 106 -4.03 1.39 11.86
C ASN A 106 -5.40 1.22 11.19
N GLU A 107 -6.25 0.31 11.68
CA GLU A 107 -7.62 0.16 11.17
C GLU A 107 -8.43 1.44 11.34
N THR A 108 -8.34 2.08 12.50
CA THR A 108 -9.05 3.34 12.79
C THR A 108 -8.60 4.47 11.87
N ALA A 109 -7.28 4.63 11.67
CA ALA A 109 -6.71 5.62 10.78
C ALA A 109 -7.14 5.39 9.33
N ILE A 110 -7.06 4.15 8.83
CA ILE A 110 -7.48 3.81 7.47
C ILE A 110 -8.99 4.04 7.29
N ARG A 111 -9.83 3.65 8.26
CA ARG A 111 -11.28 3.89 8.23
C ARG A 111 -11.60 5.39 8.19
N SER A 112 -10.88 6.20 8.95
CA SER A 112 -11.01 7.66 8.90
C SER A 112 -10.65 8.21 7.52
N LEU A 113 -9.55 7.75 6.92
CA LEU A 113 -9.15 8.17 5.58
C LEU A 113 -10.17 7.77 4.51
N VAL A 114 -10.76 6.57 4.61
CA VAL A 114 -11.83 6.12 3.70
C VAL A 114 -13.08 6.97 3.85
N SER A 115 -13.44 7.34 5.08
CA SER A 115 -14.62 8.18 5.36
C SER A 115 -14.47 9.59 4.78
N ASP A 116 -13.26 10.13 4.80
CA ASP A 116 -12.93 11.47 4.29
C ASP A 116 -12.64 11.48 2.77
N MET A 117 -12.74 10.34 2.08
CA MET A 117 -12.57 10.31 0.62
C MET A 117 -13.75 11.00 -0.10
N PRO A 118 -13.49 11.70 -1.22
CA PRO A 118 -14.55 12.18 -2.10
C PRO A 118 -15.49 11.05 -2.56
N GLU A 119 -16.78 11.35 -2.73
CA GLU A 119 -17.84 10.37 -3.05
C GLU A 119 -17.57 9.58 -4.33
N GLU A 120 -16.94 10.22 -5.30
CA GLU A 120 -16.56 9.67 -6.60
C GLU A 120 -15.59 8.49 -6.45
N PHE A 121 -14.77 8.49 -5.40
CA PHE A 121 -13.82 7.41 -5.12
C PHE A 121 -14.37 6.39 -4.11
N ARG A 122 -15.36 6.76 -3.30
CA ARG A 122 -16.06 5.85 -2.37
C ARG A 122 -17.01 4.90 -3.08
N SER A 123 -17.66 5.36 -4.15
CA SER A 123 -18.68 4.62 -4.91
C SER A 123 -18.13 3.85 -6.12
N ALA A 124 -16.86 4.05 -6.46
CA ALA A 124 -16.22 3.30 -7.53
C ALA A 124 -16.18 1.79 -7.18
N PRO A 125 -16.29 0.86 -8.15
CA PRO A 125 -16.23 -0.60 -7.96
C PRO A 125 -14.83 -1.11 -7.54
N ARG A 126 -14.05 -0.27 -6.86
CA ARG A 126 -12.66 -0.52 -6.46
C ARG A 126 -12.56 -1.00 -5.01
N ILE A 127 -13.65 -0.96 -4.24
CA ILE A 127 -13.72 -1.41 -2.85
C ILE A 127 -15.03 -2.16 -2.59
N ASP A 128 -15.26 -3.30 -3.26
CA ASP A 128 -16.48 -4.11 -3.06
C ASP A 128 -16.62 -4.66 -1.62
N ASP A 129 -15.50 -4.76 -0.88
CA ASP A 129 -15.45 -5.08 0.56
C ASP A 129 -14.45 -4.14 1.27
N ALA A 130 -14.94 -2.98 1.69
CA ALA A 130 -14.11 -1.96 2.36
C ALA A 130 -13.58 -2.43 3.71
N GLU A 131 -14.39 -3.14 4.50
CA GLU A 131 -14.00 -3.63 5.82
C GLU A 131 -12.91 -4.70 5.72
N GLY A 132 -13.06 -5.66 4.80
CA GLY A 132 -12.02 -6.66 4.54
C GLY A 132 -10.72 -6.04 4.04
N ALA A 133 -10.81 -5.05 3.15
CA ALA A 133 -9.63 -4.33 2.65
C ALA A 133 -8.92 -3.52 3.75
N ILE A 134 -9.67 -2.85 4.64
CA ILE A 134 -9.13 -2.10 5.79
C ILE A 134 -8.35 -3.04 6.72
N ARG A 135 -8.95 -4.18 7.09
CA ARG A 135 -8.30 -5.15 7.98
C ARG A 135 -7.01 -5.70 7.38
N LEU A 136 -7.02 -6.06 6.09
CA LEU A 136 -5.83 -6.56 5.40
C LEU A 136 -4.74 -5.49 5.27
N ALA A 137 -5.11 -4.23 5.05
CA ALA A 137 -4.17 -3.12 5.01
C ALA A 137 -3.53 -2.87 6.37
N ALA A 138 -4.33 -2.88 7.45
CA ALA A 138 -3.83 -2.71 8.81
C ALA A 138 -2.93 -3.86 9.26
N GLU A 139 -3.27 -5.10 8.88
CA GLU A 139 -2.41 -6.27 9.10
C GLU A 139 -1.07 -6.10 8.40
N TRP A 140 -1.06 -5.72 7.11
CA TRP A 140 0.17 -5.49 6.34
C TRP A 140 1.10 -4.45 6.97
N LEU A 141 0.54 -3.40 7.58
CA LEU A 141 1.29 -2.33 8.25
C LEU A 141 1.82 -2.71 9.64
N SER A 142 1.31 -3.80 10.20
CA SER A 142 1.63 -4.26 11.56
C SER A 142 2.55 -5.49 11.57
N LEU A 143 3.00 -5.96 10.40
CA LEU A 143 3.98 -7.04 10.21
C LEU A 143 5.42 -6.50 10.21
#